data_AF-A0A965JGJ7-F1
#
_entry.id   AF-A0A965JGJ7-F1
#
_cell.length_a   1.000
_cell.length_b   1.000
_cell.length_c   1.000
_cell.angle_alpha   90.00
_cell.angle_beta   90.00
_cell.angle_gamma   90.00
#
_symmetry.space_group_name_H-M   'P 1'
#
loop_
_entity.id
_entity.type
_entity.pdbx_description
1 polymer ?
#
loop_
_entity_poly.entity_id
_entity_poly.type
_entity_poly.pdbx_seq_one_letter_code
_entity_poly.pdbx_strand_id
1 'polypeptide(L)'
;MNAVLKPLHTNDYAVADLSLADWGRKELKIAETEMPGLMAIREEFAPKQPLKGARITGSLHMTIQTGVLIETLQALGAQVRWASCNIFSTQDHAAAALVVKGTPVFAYKGESLSDYWDYTHRIFEFGPAGSEGEGPNMILDDGGDATLLMHLGKKAEKDPSVLSNPTSEEETCLYAAIKAQLAKDPTWYSRKSAQIIGVTEETTTGVHRLKEMSAKGTLMFRAINVNDSVTKSKFDNLYGCRESLVDAIKRATDVMVAGKVA
;
A
#
# COMPACT_ATOMS: atom_id res chain seq x y z
N MET A 1 -4.72 -27.36 -14.13
CA MET A 1 -5.76 -26.42 -14.63
C MET A 1 -6.29 -25.66 -13.43
N ASN A 2 -5.67 -24.53 -13.07
CA ASN A 2 -6.17 -23.72 -11.97
C ASN A 2 -7.26 -22.84 -12.57
N ALA A 3 -8.51 -23.06 -12.14
CA ALA A 3 -9.57 -22.11 -12.42
C ALA A 3 -9.10 -20.73 -11.93
N VAL A 4 -9.20 -19.71 -12.78
CA VAL A 4 -8.99 -18.32 -12.35
C VAL A 4 -9.97 -18.08 -11.20
N LEU A 5 -9.44 -17.95 -9.98
CA LEU A 5 -10.26 -17.65 -8.82
C LEU A 5 -10.98 -16.33 -9.10
N LYS A 6 -12.29 -16.29 -8.90
CA LYS A 6 -13.03 -15.03 -8.92
C LYS A 6 -12.75 -14.35 -7.58
N PRO A 7 -12.04 -13.21 -7.55
CA PRO A 7 -11.75 -12.53 -6.31
C PRO A 7 -13.04 -12.13 -5.59
N LEU A 8 -13.00 -12.15 -4.27
CA LEU A 8 -14.11 -11.80 -3.39
C LEU A 8 -14.11 -10.29 -3.17
N HIS A 9 -15.01 -9.59 -3.84
CA HIS A 9 -15.16 -8.14 -3.69
C HIS A 9 -16.35 -7.82 -2.79
N THR A 10 -16.09 -7.09 -1.72
CA THR A 10 -17.13 -6.48 -0.88
C THR A 10 -16.93 -4.97 -0.83
N ASN A 11 -17.71 -4.27 0.01
CA ASN A 11 -17.46 -2.86 0.26
C ASN A 11 -16.18 -2.62 1.09
N ASP A 12 -15.72 -3.61 1.86
CA ASP A 12 -14.67 -3.40 2.87
C ASP A 12 -13.42 -4.29 2.70
N TYR A 13 -13.41 -5.18 1.69
CA TYR A 13 -12.20 -5.88 1.24
C TYR A 13 -12.35 -6.37 -0.20
N ALA A 14 -11.21 -6.61 -0.85
CA ALA A 14 -11.09 -7.33 -2.12
C ALA A 14 -9.86 -8.25 -2.06
N VAL A 15 -10.08 -9.57 -1.98
CA VAL A 15 -9.00 -10.58 -1.88
C VAL A 15 -9.33 -11.81 -2.71
N ALA A 16 -8.32 -12.60 -3.09
CA ALA A 16 -8.54 -13.77 -3.95
C ALA A 16 -9.42 -14.85 -3.30
N ASP A 17 -9.10 -15.27 -2.08
CA ASP A 17 -9.77 -16.39 -1.40
C ASP A 17 -9.56 -16.34 0.12
N LEU A 18 -10.66 -16.23 0.88
CA LEU A 18 -10.62 -16.21 2.35
C LEU A 18 -10.26 -17.58 2.97
N SER A 19 -10.40 -18.68 2.22
CA SER A 19 -10.03 -20.01 2.70
C SER A 19 -8.53 -20.14 2.99
N LEU A 20 -7.71 -19.25 2.42
CA LEU A 20 -6.25 -19.20 2.60
C LEU A 20 -5.82 -18.61 3.95
N ALA A 21 -6.75 -18.07 4.74
CA ALA A 21 -6.41 -17.34 5.97
C ALA A 21 -5.66 -18.19 7.00
N ASP A 22 -6.00 -19.48 7.14
CA ASP A 22 -5.30 -20.37 8.08
C ASP A 22 -3.85 -20.63 7.66
N TRP A 23 -3.57 -20.67 6.36
CA TRP A 23 -2.20 -20.75 5.85
C TRP A 23 -1.45 -19.45 6.11
N GLY A 24 -2.03 -18.30 5.74
CA GLY A 24 -1.42 -17.00 6.01
C GLY A 24 -1.15 -16.78 7.49
N ARG A 25 -2.04 -17.22 8.39
CA ARG A 25 -1.81 -17.13 9.83
C ARG A 25 -0.64 -17.96 10.31
N LYS A 26 -0.40 -19.14 9.72
CA LYS A 26 0.78 -19.96 10.05
C LYS A 26 2.06 -19.27 9.62
N GLU A 27 2.09 -18.70 8.41
CA GLU A 27 3.27 -17.98 7.91
C GLU A 27 3.52 -16.67 8.67
N LEU A 28 2.48 -15.93 9.05
CA LEU A 28 2.62 -14.74 9.91
C LEU A 28 3.31 -15.09 11.24
N LYS A 29 2.91 -16.19 11.90
CA LYS A 29 3.55 -16.62 13.14
C LYS A 29 5.02 -17.00 12.96
N ILE A 30 5.40 -17.56 11.81
CA ILE A 30 6.80 -17.84 11.48
C ILE A 30 7.53 -16.51 11.22
N ALA A 31 6.92 -15.60 10.46
CA ALA A 31 7.52 -14.31 10.15
C ALA A 31 7.74 -13.45 11.41
N GLU A 32 6.84 -13.51 12.40
CA GLU A 32 7.03 -12.83 13.69
C GLU A 32 8.34 -13.23 14.39
N THR A 33 8.81 -14.48 14.25
CA THR A 33 10.11 -14.90 14.84
C THR A 33 11.32 -14.35 14.08
N GLU A 34 11.15 -14.01 12.80
CA GLU A 34 12.18 -13.44 11.92
C GLU A 34 12.12 -11.91 11.84
N MET A 35 11.14 -11.27 12.49
CA MET A 35 10.94 -9.81 12.48
C MET A 35 11.09 -9.18 13.88
N PRO A 36 12.24 -9.37 14.57
CA PRO A 36 12.41 -8.97 15.96
C PRO A 36 12.24 -7.46 16.18
N GLY A 37 12.54 -6.63 15.18
CA GLY A 37 12.33 -5.18 15.27
C GLY A 37 10.87 -4.80 15.47
N LEU A 38 9.95 -5.40 14.70
CA LEU A 38 8.51 -5.15 14.86
C LEU A 38 7.99 -5.73 16.17
N MET A 39 8.46 -6.91 16.57
CA MET A 39 8.04 -7.54 17.82
C MET A 39 8.50 -6.73 19.04
N ALA A 40 9.72 -6.20 19.03
CA ALA A 40 10.22 -5.30 20.07
C ALA A 40 9.42 -3.98 20.13
N ILE A 41 9.06 -3.41 18.98
CA ILE A 41 8.18 -2.22 18.91
C ILE A 41 6.81 -2.51 19.55
N ARG A 42 6.22 -3.68 19.28
CA ARG A 42 4.96 -4.10 19.93
C ARG A 42 5.15 -4.17 21.45
N GLU A 43 6.19 -4.84 21.93
CA GLU A 43 6.47 -4.97 23.37
C GLU A 43 6.63 -3.59 24.04
N GLU A 44 7.41 -2.70 23.43
CA GLU A 44 7.73 -1.39 24.02
C GLU A 44 6.53 -0.41 23.97
N PHE A 45 5.79 -0.39 22.86
CA PHE A 45 4.84 0.68 22.58
C PHE A 45 3.37 0.28 22.63
N ALA A 46 3.02 -1.01 22.55
CA ALA A 46 1.61 -1.41 22.68
C ALA A 46 0.97 -0.93 24.00
N PRO A 47 1.62 -0.97 25.18
CA PRO A 47 1.02 -0.43 26.40
C PRO A 47 0.72 1.08 26.34
N LYS A 48 1.48 1.83 25.54
CA LYS A 48 1.35 3.29 25.40
C LYS A 48 0.33 3.70 24.33
N GLN A 49 -0.04 2.79 23.43
CA GLN A 49 -0.97 3.04 22.32
C GLN A 49 -0.64 4.35 21.54
N PRO A 50 0.61 4.57 21.09
CA PRO A 50 1.01 5.86 20.52
C PRO A 50 0.32 6.20 19.21
N LEU A 51 -0.24 5.20 18.51
CA LEU A 51 -0.99 5.38 17.27
C LEU A 51 -2.50 5.40 17.50
N LYS A 52 -2.97 5.48 18.76
CA LYS A 52 -4.39 5.62 19.04
C LYS A 52 -4.97 6.86 18.35
N GLY A 53 -5.98 6.64 17.52
CA GLY A 53 -6.61 7.69 16.70
C GLY A 53 -5.96 7.90 15.33
N ALA A 54 -4.84 7.23 15.03
CA ALA A 54 -4.30 7.17 13.69
C ALA A 54 -5.24 6.35 12.78
N ARG A 55 -5.50 6.87 11.59
CA ARG A 55 -6.21 6.22 10.49
C ARG A 55 -5.25 6.19 9.32
N ILE A 56 -4.58 5.05 9.17
CA ILE A 56 -3.45 4.87 8.27
C ILE A 56 -3.94 4.19 7.00
N THR A 57 -3.84 4.91 5.90
CA THR A 57 -3.93 4.33 4.56
C THR A 57 -2.57 3.76 4.20
N GLY A 58 -2.50 2.46 3.91
CA GLY A 58 -1.29 1.77 3.45
C GLY A 58 -1.36 1.40 1.97
N SER A 59 -0.34 1.78 1.22
CA SER A 59 -0.12 1.38 -0.19
C SER A 59 1.27 0.77 -0.30
N LEU A 60 1.37 -0.53 -0.05
CA LEU A 60 2.63 -1.28 0.04
C LEU A 60 2.32 -2.74 -0.29
N HIS A 61 3.24 -3.42 -0.99
CA HIS A 61 3.15 -4.85 -1.32
C HIS A 61 2.44 -5.67 -0.22
N MET A 62 1.32 -6.32 -0.56
CA MET A 62 0.53 -7.07 0.42
C MET A 62 1.11 -8.47 0.66
N THR A 63 2.21 -8.54 1.41
CA THR A 63 2.94 -9.78 1.74
C THR A 63 2.73 -10.22 3.19
N ILE A 64 3.29 -11.37 3.57
CA ILE A 64 3.35 -11.82 4.97
C ILE A 64 4.11 -10.81 5.83
N GLN A 65 5.22 -10.25 5.36
CA GLN A 65 6.02 -9.27 6.10
C GLN A 65 5.21 -8.00 6.36
N THR A 66 4.47 -7.55 5.35
CA THR A 66 3.54 -6.42 5.47
C THR A 66 2.39 -6.74 6.42
N GLY A 67 1.92 -7.98 6.47
CA GLY A 67 0.94 -8.39 7.48
C GLY A 67 1.45 -8.24 8.91
N VAL A 68 2.72 -8.56 9.19
CA VAL A 68 3.34 -8.32 10.51
C VAL A 68 3.45 -6.82 10.80
N LEU A 69 3.78 -5.99 9.80
CA LEU A 69 3.76 -4.52 9.93
C LEU A 69 2.37 -3.99 10.27
N ILE A 70 1.35 -4.41 9.52
CA ILE A 70 -0.05 -4.01 9.72
C ILE A 70 -0.52 -4.35 11.14
N GLU A 71 -0.32 -5.59 11.58
CA GLU A 71 -0.70 -6.01 12.93
C GLU A 71 0.11 -5.29 14.01
N THR A 72 1.33 -4.83 13.70
CA THR A 72 2.11 -3.96 14.60
C THR A 72 1.46 -2.58 14.72
N LEU A 73 1.10 -1.94 13.61
CA LEU A 73 0.42 -0.65 13.63
C LEU A 73 -0.90 -0.72 14.43
N GLN A 74 -1.67 -1.78 14.23
CA GLN A 74 -2.91 -2.03 14.98
C GLN A 74 -2.64 -2.29 16.47
N ALA A 75 -1.63 -3.08 16.82
CA ALA A 75 -1.23 -3.30 18.20
C ALA A 75 -0.81 -1.99 18.91
N LEU A 76 -0.29 -1.03 18.16
CA LEU A 76 0.07 0.32 18.64
C LEU A 76 -1.13 1.30 18.68
N GLY A 77 -2.33 0.86 18.28
CA GLY A 77 -3.58 1.60 18.39
C GLY A 77 -4.14 2.19 17.09
N ALA A 78 -3.50 1.94 15.95
CA ALA A 78 -3.95 2.47 14.65
C ALA A 78 -5.16 1.73 14.10
N GLN A 79 -6.03 2.46 13.40
CA GLN A 79 -6.95 1.90 12.40
C GLN A 79 -6.23 1.91 11.05
N VAL A 80 -6.35 0.83 10.29
CA VAL A 80 -5.60 0.66 9.04
C VAL A 80 -6.52 0.17 7.92
N ARG A 81 -6.28 0.65 6.70
CA ARG A 81 -6.86 0.13 5.45
C ARG A 81 -5.73 -0.02 4.44
N TRP A 82 -5.71 -1.13 3.70
CA TRP A 82 -4.53 -1.50 2.93
C TRP A 82 -4.83 -1.89 1.49
N ALA A 83 -3.92 -1.50 0.59
CA ALA A 83 -3.84 -1.99 -0.79
C ALA A 83 -2.38 -2.27 -1.13
N SER A 84 -2.18 -3.10 -2.14
CA SER A 84 -0.85 -3.35 -2.68
C SER A 84 -0.38 -2.14 -3.50
N CYS A 85 0.94 -1.90 -3.59
CA CYS A 85 1.54 -0.94 -4.54
C CYS A 85 1.99 -1.61 -5.85
N ASN A 86 1.67 -2.89 -6.05
CA ASN A 86 1.96 -3.59 -7.30
C ASN A 86 1.01 -4.78 -7.54
N ILE A 87 0.51 -4.85 -8.78
CA ILE A 87 -0.50 -5.82 -9.23
C ILE A 87 -0.11 -7.30 -9.10
N PHE A 88 1.18 -7.65 -8.97
CA PHE A 88 1.65 -9.04 -8.86
C PHE A 88 2.30 -9.40 -7.53
N SER A 89 2.46 -8.42 -6.65
CA SER A 89 3.25 -8.59 -5.41
C SER A 89 2.48 -9.20 -4.25
N THR A 90 1.15 -9.17 -4.30
CA THR A 90 0.30 -9.70 -3.24
C THR A 90 0.54 -11.19 -3.01
N GLN A 91 0.62 -11.57 -1.74
CA GLN A 91 0.52 -12.95 -1.29
C GLN A 91 -0.90 -13.16 -0.77
N ASP A 92 -1.74 -13.85 -1.53
CA ASP A 92 -3.19 -13.92 -1.27
C ASP A 92 -3.54 -14.50 0.11
N HIS A 93 -2.73 -15.45 0.60
CA HIS A 93 -2.89 -16.01 1.93
C HIS A 93 -2.58 -15.00 3.05
N ALA A 94 -1.61 -14.08 2.82
CA ALA A 94 -1.34 -12.98 3.74
C ALA A 94 -2.53 -12.01 3.81
N ALA A 95 -3.06 -11.62 2.64
CA ALA A 95 -4.24 -10.74 2.55
C ALA A 95 -5.45 -11.38 3.26
N ALA A 96 -5.74 -12.65 2.98
CA ALA A 96 -6.83 -13.39 3.62
C ALA A 96 -6.69 -13.44 5.16
N ALA A 97 -5.48 -13.67 5.67
CA ALA A 97 -5.22 -13.77 7.10
C ALA A 97 -5.46 -12.46 7.88
N LEU A 98 -5.35 -11.31 7.20
CA LEU A 98 -5.68 -9.99 7.74
C LEU A 98 -7.18 -9.71 7.67
N VAL A 99 -7.82 -10.02 6.53
CA VAL A 99 -9.26 -9.77 6.34
C VAL A 99 -10.10 -10.55 7.35
N VAL A 100 -9.79 -11.82 7.64
CA VAL A 100 -10.54 -12.60 8.65
C VAL A 100 -10.39 -12.06 10.08
N LYS A 101 -9.40 -11.19 10.33
CA LYS A 101 -9.25 -10.46 11.59
C LYS A 101 -9.93 -9.09 11.59
N GLY A 102 -10.62 -8.75 10.51
CA GLY A 102 -11.36 -7.50 10.37
C GLY A 102 -10.54 -6.34 9.83
N THR A 103 -9.35 -6.58 9.25
CA THR A 103 -8.56 -5.54 8.60
C THR A 103 -9.01 -5.38 7.14
N PRO A 104 -9.46 -4.18 6.71
CA PRO A 104 -9.77 -3.89 5.32
C PRO A 104 -8.55 -4.00 4.41
N VAL A 105 -8.57 -4.95 3.48
CA VAL A 105 -7.49 -5.17 2.48
C VAL A 105 -8.10 -5.26 1.10
N PHE A 106 -7.55 -4.52 0.15
CA PHE A 106 -7.92 -4.47 -1.26
C PHE A 106 -6.70 -4.81 -2.09
N ALA A 107 -6.43 -6.10 -2.22
CA ALA A 107 -5.26 -6.61 -2.91
C ALA A 107 -5.45 -8.09 -3.23
N TYR A 108 -5.17 -8.47 -4.47
CA TYR A 108 -4.92 -9.88 -4.82
C TYR A 108 -3.88 -10.00 -5.92
N LYS A 109 -3.24 -11.17 -6.02
CA LYS A 109 -2.20 -11.38 -7.02
C LYS A 109 -2.78 -11.47 -8.43
N GLY A 110 -2.31 -10.60 -9.32
CA GLY A 110 -2.76 -10.53 -10.71
C GLY A 110 -4.01 -9.69 -10.90
N GLU A 111 -4.25 -8.71 -10.02
CA GLU A 111 -5.28 -7.71 -10.21
C GLU A 111 -5.06 -6.88 -11.48
N SER A 112 -6.15 -6.36 -12.06
CA SER A 112 -6.04 -5.48 -13.23
C SER A 112 -5.58 -4.08 -12.81
N LEU A 113 -5.05 -3.28 -13.74
CA LEU A 113 -4.76 -1.87 -13.47
C LEU A 113 -6.01 -1.05 -13.08
N SER A 114 -7.19 -1.48 -13.52
CA SER A 114 -8.45 -0.86 -13.10
C SER A 114 -8.77 -1.19 -11.65
N ASP A 115 -8.58 -2.45 -11.24
CA ASP A 115 -8.77 -2.87 -9.85
C ASP A 115 -7.75 -2.18 -8.95
N TYR A 116 -6.48 -2.15 -9.35
CA TYR A 116 -5.39 -1.46 -8.64
C TYR A 116 -5.78 -0.03 -8.25
N TRP A 117 -6.20 0.79 -9.22
CA TRP A 117 -6.57 2.17 -8.93
C TRP A 117 -7.91 2.30 -8.19
N ASP A 118 -8.86 1.38 -8.36
CA ASP A 118 -10.06 1.31 -7.50
C ASP A 118 -9.66 1.04 -6.04
N TYR A 119 -8.75 0.10 -5.82
CA TYR A 119 -8.27 -0.29 -4.49
C TYR A 119 -7.51 0.84 -3.80
N THR A 120 -6.69 1.58 -4.55
CA THR A 120 -6.03 2.79 -4.05
C THR A 120 -7.04 3.88 -3.65
N HIS A 121 -8.25 3.93 -4.20
CA HIS A 121 -9.31 4.81 -3.67
C HIS A 121 -9.93 4.26 -2.38
N ARG A 122 -10.22 2.97 -2.33
CA ARG A 122 -10.92 2.31 -1.20
C ARG A 122 -10.16 2.38 0.13
N ILE A 123 -8.84 2.45 0.07
CA ILE A 123 -8.00 2.62 1.27
C ILE A 123 -8.13 4.00 1.92
N PHE A 124 -8.78 4.98 1.27
CA PHE A 124 -9.09 6.30 1.86
C PHE A 124 -10.49 6.38 2.49
N GLU A 125 -11.28 5.30 2.46
CA GLU A 125 -12.68 5.29 2.91
C GLU A 125 -12.81 4.78 4.36
N PHE A 126 -12.51 5.63 5.34
CA PHE A 126 -12.56 5.25 6.78
C PHE A 126 -13.94 5.45 7.42
N GLY A 127 -14.74 6.38 6.92
CA GLY A 127 -16.04 6.69 7.47
C GLY A 127 -17.00 7.26 6.43
N PRO A 128 -18.28 7.47 6.82
CA PRO A 128 -19.30 8.04 5.94
C PRO A 128 -18.89 9.41 5.37
N ALA A 129 -19.39 9.72 4.17
CA ALA A 129 -19.15 11.01 3.55
C ALA A 129 -19.62 12.17 4.46
N GLY A 130 -18.76 13.16 4.68
CA GLY A 130 -19.03 14.32 5.52
C GLY A 130 -18.89 14.07 7.02
N SER A 131 -18.52 12.88 7.48
CA SER A 131 -18.29 12.62 8.90
C SER A 131 -16.89 13.03 9.35
N GLU A 132 -16.73 13.32 10.65
CA GLU A 132 -15.39 13.36 11.23
C GLU A 132 -14.72 11.99 11.06
N GLY A 133 -13.46 11.97 10.63
CA GLY A 133 -12.76 10.73 10.32
C GLY A 133 -13.21 10.03 9.03
N GLU A 134 -13.93 10.72 8.13
CA GLU A 134 -14.29 10.22 6.79
C GLU A 134 -13.08 9.63 6.02
N GLY A 135 -11.90 10.26 6.18
CA GLY A 135 -10.65 9.88 5.51
C GLY A 135 -9.50 9.62 6.49
N PRO A 136 -8.35 9.19 5.96
CA PRO A 136 -7.16 8.94 6.76
C PRO A 136 -6.62 10.24 7.36
N ASN A 137 -5.75 10.08 8.35
CA ASN A 137 -4.87 11.17 8.81
C ASN A 137 -3.39 10.89 8.54
N MET A 138 -3.04 9.69 8.07
CA MET A 138 -1.67 9.28 7.75
C MET A 138 -1.65 8.44 6.48
N ILE A 139 -0.58 8.57 5.70
CA ILE A 139 -0.26 7.66 4.57
C ILE A 139 1.02 6.90 4.91
N LEU A 140 1.02 5.59 4.68
CA LEU A 140 2.21 4.76 4.59
C LEU A 140 2.32 4.28 3.15
N ASP A 141 3.35 4.74 2.44
CA ASP A 141 3.45 4.63 0.98
C ASP A 141 4.74 3.92 0.57
N ASP A 142 4.65 3.16 -0.50
CA ASP A 142 5.77 2.56 -1.21
C ASP A 142 5.58 2.83 -2.71
N GLY A 143 6.45 3.68 -3.26
CA GLY A 143 6.43 4.10 -4.66
C GLY A 143 5.70 5.42 -4.87
N GLY A 144 4.88 5.84 -3.91
CA GLY A 144 4.26 7.15 -3.87
C GLY A 144 2.90 7.24 -4.58
N ASP A 145 2.24 6.11 -4.84
CA ASP A 145 1.01 6.08 -5.63
C ASP A 145 -0.23 6.55 -4.85
N ALA A 146 -0.33 6.22 -3.56
CA ALA A 146 -1.39 6.77 -2.70
C ALA A 146 -1.24 8.30 -2.56
N THR A 147 0.01 8.76 -2.42
CA THR A 147 0.34 10.19 -2.38
C THR A 147 0.04 10.87 -3.71
N LEU A 148 0.44 10.27 -4.84
CA LEU A 148 0.18 10.77 -6.19
C LEU A 148 -1.32 10.91 -6.42
N LEU A 149 -2.11 9.89 -6.06
CA LEU A 149 -3.56 9.92 -6.20
C LEU A 149 -4.18 11.13 -5.51
N MET A 150 -3.79 11.41 -4.27
CA MET A 150 -4.30 12.56 -3.52
C MET A 150 -3.88 13.90 -4.14
N HIS A 151 -2.63 14.04 -4.57
CA HIS A 151 -2.13 15.29 -5.16
C HIS A 151 -2.77 15.55 -6.52
N LEU A 152 -2.81 14.54 -7.39
CA LEU A 152 -3.35 14.65 -8.74
C LEU A 152 -4.87 14.84 -8.71
N GLY A 153 -5.59 14.04 -7.90
CA GLY A 153 -7.04 14.14 -7.78
C GLY A 153 -7.50 15.51 -7.26
N LYS A 154 -6.83 16.05 -6.22
CA LYS A 154 -7.14 17.40 -5.70
C LYS A 154 -6.84 18.51 -6.72
N LYS A 155 -5.82 18.33 -7.57
CA LYS A 155 -5.56 19.24 -8.69
C LYS A 155 -6.68 19.14 -9.72
N ALA A 156 -7.11 17.92 -10.05
CA ALA A 156 -8.17 17.65 -11.02
C ALA A 156 -9.55 18.17 -10.59
N GLU A 157 -9.83 18.27 -9.28
CA GLU A 157 -11.05 18.95 -8.76
C GLU A 157 -11.17 20.40 -9.26
N LYS A 158 -10.05 21.08 -9.48
CA LYS A 158 -10.01 22.48 -9.94
C LYS A 158 -9.69 22.61 -11.42
N ASP A 159 -8.89 21.70 -11.94
CA ASP A 159 -8.41 21.69 -13.31
C ASP A 159 -8.48 20.28 -13.90
N PRO A 160 -9.62 19.88 -14.49
CA PRO A 160 -9.78 18.56 -15.10
C PRO A 160 -8.79 18.28 -16.26
N SER A 161 -8.16 19.31 -16.82
CA SER A 161 -7.26 19.17 -17.99
C SER A 161 -5.99 18.38 -17.67
N VAL A 162 -5.64 18.29 -16.38
CA VAL A 162 -4.50 17.50 -15.89
C VAL A 162 -4.65 16.00 -16.13
N LEU A 163 -5.86 15.54 -16.49
CA LEU A 163 -6.19 14.15 -16.78
C LEU A 163 -6.42 13.87 -18.28
N SER A 164 -6.05 14.80 -19.17
CA SER A 164 -6.40 14.73 -20.59
C SER A 164 -5.39 13.97 -21.46
N ASN A 165 -4.13 13.89 -21.05
CA ASN A 165 -3.04 13.39 -21.88
C ASN A 165 -2.26 12.26 -21.18
N PRO A 166 -2.84 11.05 -21.03
CA PRO A 166 -2.11 9.93 -20.47
C PRO A 166 -0.98 9.49 -21.41
N THR A 167 0.16 9.13 -20.83
CA THR A 167 1.38 8.71 -21.55
C THR A 167 1.65 7.21 -21.41
N SER A 168 0.91 6.52 -20.55
CA SER A 168 1.01 5.08 -20.32
C SER A 168 -0.38 4.44 -20.10
N GLU A 169 -0.43 3.11 -20.15
CA GLU A 169 -1.63 2.35 -19.78
C GLU A 169 -2.00 2.59 -18.32
N GLU A 170 -1.00 2.62 -17.43
CA GLU A 170 -1.19 2.91 -16.00
C GLU A 170 -1.79 4.31 -15.77
N GLU A 171 -1.28 5.34 -16.46
CA GLU A 171 -1.86 6.69 -16.40
C GLU A 171 -3.27 6.72 -16.98
N THR A 172 -3.54 5.94 -18.02
CA THR A 172 -4.89 5.84 -18.60
C THR A 172 -5.88 5.31 -17.56
N CYS A 173 -5.51 4.25 -16.83
CA CYS A 173 -6.32 3.70 -15.75
C CYS A 173 -6.43 4.66 -14.55
N LEU A 174 -5.33 5.30 -14.13
CA LEU A 174 -5.34 6.31 -13.06
C LEU A 174 -6.29 7.46 -13.39
N TYR A 175 -6.17 8.04 -14.58
CA TYR A 175 -6.97 9.20 -14.99
C TYR A 175 -8.44 8.81 -15.13
N ALA A 176 -8.73 7.61 -15.64
CA ALA A 176 -10.09 7.08 -15.69
C ALA A 176 -10.67 6.90 -14.29
N ALA A 177 -9.91 6.35 -13.34
CA ALA A 177 -10.32 6.18 -11.95
C ALA A 177 -10.61 7.54 -11.29
N ILE A 178 -9.74 8.54 -11.48
CA ILE A 178 -9.96 9.88 -10.93
C ILE A 178 -11.21 10.53 -11.52
N LYS A 179 -11.38 10.48 -12.86
CA LYS A 179 -12.59 11.02 -13.51
C LYS A 179 -13.86 10.35 -12.99
N ALA A 180 -13.84 9.03 -12.84
CA ALA A 180 -14.97 8.27 -12.31
C ALA A 180 -15.29 8.67 -10.86
N GLN A 181 -14.27 8.90 -10.03
CA GLN A 181 -14.47 9.31 -8.65
C GLN A 181 -15.02 10.74 -8.56
N LEU A 182 -14.47 11.68 -9.33
CA LEU A 182 -14.97 13.06 -9.37
C LEU A 182 -16.41 13.16 -9.91
N ALA A 183 -16.80 12.28 -10.83
CA ALA A 183 -18.16 12.20 -11.32
C ALA A 183 -19.16 11.74 -10.24
N LYS A 184 -18.72 10.86 -9.32
CA LYS A 184 -19.52 10.43 -8.16
C LYS A 184 -19.55 11.49 -7.07
N ASP A 185 -18.41 12.12 -6.81
CA ASP A 185 -18.20 13.07 -5.73
C ASP A 185 -17.14 14.11 -6.11
N PRO A 186 -17.57 15.32 -6.51
CA PRO A 186 -16.66 16.37 -6.98
C PRO A 186 -15.69 16.95 -5.94
N THR A 187 -15.86 16.62 -4.66
CA THR A 187 -15.03 17.14 -3.57
C THR A 187 -14.32 16.03 -2.78
N TRP A 188 -14.29 14.82 -3.33
CA TRP A 188 -13.79 13.64 -2.64
C TRP A 188 -12.33 13.79 -2.20
N TYR A 189 -11.42 14.25 -3.08
CA TYR A 189 -9.99 14.35 -2.76
C TYR A 189 -9.71 15.46 -1.77
N SER A 190 -10.36 16.62 -1.90
CA SER A 190 -10.21 17.71 -0.94
C SER A 190 -10.70 17.29 0.45
N ARG A 191 -11.81 16.57 0.56
CA ARG A 191 -12.30 16.05 1.85
C ARG A 191 -11.42 14.93 2.41
N LYS A 192 -11.07 13.91 1.63
CA LYS A 192 -10.24 12.78 2.09
C LYS A 192 -8.82 13.21 2.48
N SER A 193 -8.25 14.21 1.80
CA SER A 193 -6.90 14.72 2.11
C SER A 193 -6.86 15.74 3.25
N ALA A 194 -8.00 16.25 3.72
CA ALA A 194 -8.06 17.40 4.64
C ALA A 194 -7.36 17.14 5.98
N GLN A 195 -7.39 15.91 6.47
CA GLN A 195 -6.83 15.54 7.79
C GLN A 195 -5.48 14.83 7.70
N ILE A 196 -4.91 14.66 6.50
CA ILE A 196 -3.63 13.99 6.33
C ILE A 196 -2.51 14.89 6.87
N ILE A 197 -1.87 14.45 7.95
CA ILE A 197 -0.79 15.20 8.60
C ILE A 197 0.58 14.87 8.02
N GLY A 198 0.73 13.69 7.41
CA GLY A 198 1.95 13.32 6.71
C GLY A 198 1.95 11.94 6.07
N VAL A 199 3.03 11.68 5.35
CA VAL A 199 3.35 10.42 4.68
C VAL A 199 4.70 9.87 5.16
N THR A 200 4.80 8.55 5.29
CA THR A 200 6.09 7.84 5.38
C THR A 200 6.30 7.07 4.08
N GLU A 201 7.39 7.34 3.37
CA GLU A 201 7.68 6.75 2.05
C GLU A 201 8.92 5.87 2.09
N GLU A 202 8.76 4.64 1.60
CA GLU A 202 9.75 3.58 1.74
C GLU A 202 10.76 3.48 0.59
N THR A 203 10.41 3.85 -0.65
CA THR A 203 11.27 3.56 -1.80
C THR A 203 11.89 4.78 -2.47
N THR A 204 13.02 4.56 -3.14
CA THR A 204 13.77 5.60 -3.86
C THR A 204 12.88 6.37 -4.85
N THR A 205 12.00 5.68 -5.58
CA THR A 205 11.09 6.29 -6.56
C THR A 205 10.08 7.23 -5.90
N GLY A 206 9.40 6.76 -4.86
CA GLY A 206 8.45 7.60 -4.12
C GLY A 206 9.14 8.78 -3.44
N VAL A 207 10.32 8.57 -2.86
CA VAL A 207 11.14 9.65 -2.29
C VAL A 207 11.53 10.69 -3.35
N HIS A 208 11.87 10.28 -4.56
CA HIS A 208 12.15 11.21 -5.66
C HIS A 208 10.92 12.06 -5.98
N ARG A 209 9.73 11.45 -6.11
CA ARG A 209 8.46 12.16 -6.31
C ARG A 209 8.20 13.18 -5.19
N LEU A 210 8.41 12.80 -3.94
CA LEU A 210 8.28 13.70 -2.78
C LEU A 210 9.27 14.86 -2.81
N LYS A 211 10.55 14.60 -3.14
CA LYS A 211 11.58 15.64 -3.28
C LYS A 211 11.23 16.63 -4.40
N GLU A 212 10.74 16.16 -5.54
CA GLU A 212 10.27 17.03 -6.62
C GLU A 212 9.09 17.92 -6.19
N MET A 213 8.09 17.34 -5.53
CA MET A 213 6.93 18.09 -5.03
C MET A 213 7.36 19.12 -3.97
N SER A 214 8.29 18.76 -3.09
CA SER A 214 8.84 19.68 -2.10
C SER A 214 9.60 20.83 -2.75
N ALA A 215 10.46 20.55 -3.74
CA ALA A 215 11.22 21.58 -4.46
C ALA A 215 10.32 22.55 -5.23
N LYS A 216 9.18 22.06 -5.75
CA LYS A 216 8.15 22.86 -6.43
C LYS A 216 7.20 23.59 -5.46
N GLY A 217 7.28 23.33 -4.15
CA GLY A 217 6.35 23.86 -3.16
C GLY A 217 4.92 23.31 -3.26
N THR A 218 4.74 22.16 -3.90
CA THR A 218 3.42 21.54 -4.15
C THR A 218 3.09 20.39 -3.20
N LEU A 219 4.04 19.96 -2.38
CA LEU A 219 3.83 18.88 -1.40
C LEU A 219 2.82 19.33 -0.33
N MET A 220 1.69 18.62 -0.24
CA MET A 220 0.56 19.05 0.60
C MET A 220 0.76 18.86 2.10
N PHE A 221 1.57 17.88 2.51
CA PHE A 221 1.75 17.47 3.89
C PHE A 221 3.19 17.05 4.17
N ARG A 222 3.53 16.83 5.44
CA ARG A 222 4.89 16.46 5.84
C ARG A 222 5.25 15.08 5.31
N ALA A 223 6.51 14.88 4.95
CA ALA A 223 6.99 13.58 4.48
C ALA A 223 8.21 13.12 5.27
N ILE A 224 8.22 11.85 5.66
CA ILE A 224 9.40 11.17 6.18
C ILE A 224 9.93 10.24 5.09
N ASN A 225 11.17 10.48 4.70
CA ASN A 225 11.93 9.62 3.81
C ASN A 225 12.48 8.45 4.63
N VAL A 226 11.80 7.30 4.55
CA VAL A 226 12.23 6.07 5.24
C VAL A 226 13.35 5.40 4.45
N ASN A 227 13.31 5.46 3.11
CA ASN A 227 14.31 4.84 2.22
C ASN A 227 15.75 5.18 2.60
N ASP A 228 16.04 6.47 2.82
CA ASP A 228 17.41 6.96 3.05
C ASP A 228 17.89 6.73 4.50
N SER A 229 17.07 6.10 5.35
CA SER A 229 17.57 5.54 6.62
C SER A 229 18.66 4.50 6.31
N VAL A 230 19.75 4.53 7.06
CA VAL A 230 20.89 3.62 6.82
C VAL A 230 20.46 2.16 6.94
N THR A 231 19.66 1.84 7.95
CA THR A 231 19.10 0.50 8.19
C THR A 231 18.08 0.05 7.15
N LYS A 232 17.59 0.96 6.29
CA LYS A 232 16.72 0.65 5.15
C LYS A 232 17.58 0.50 3.90
N SER A 233 18.10 1.60 3.37
CA SER A 233 18.86 1.63 2.10
C SER A 233 20.04 0.65 2.03
N LYS A 234 20.78 0.44 3.13
CA LYS A 234 21.96 -0.45 3.14
C LYS A 234 21.64 -1.91 3.44
N PHE A 235 20.42 -2.22 3.88
CA PHE A 235 20.00 -3.58 4.17
C PHE A 235 18.96 -4.08 3.18
N ASP A 236 17.79 -3.45 3.15
CA ASP A 236 16.67 -3.86 2.31
C ASP A 236 17.05 -3.84 0.82
N ASN A 237 17.47 -2.69 0.30
CA ASN A 237 17.78 -2.56 -1.13
C ASN A 237 18.99 -3.42 -1.57
N LEU A 238 19.95 -3.67 -0.67
CA LEU A 238 21.18 -4.38 -1.00
C LEU A 238 21.07 -5.88 -0.72
N TYR A 239 20.87 -6.24 0.54
CA TYR A 239 20.82 -7.63 0.98
C TYR A 239 19.47 -8.27 0.64
N GLY A 240 18.37 -7.52 0.69
CA GLY A 240 17.06 -8.01 0.25
C GLY A 240 17.06 -8.43 -1.21
N CYS A 241 17.54 -7.56 -2.12
CA CYS A 241 17.67 -7.90 -3.54
C CYS A 241 18.69 -9.03 -3.79
N ARG A 242 19.75 -9.14 -2.98
CA ARG A 242 20.73 -10.24 -3.09
C ARG A 242 20.08 -11.61 -2.86
N GLU A 243 19.14 -11.70 -1.93
CA GLU A 243 18.42 -12.95 -1.66
C GLU A 243 17.26 -13.18 -2.66
N SER A 244 16.47 -12.14 -2.95
CA SER A 244 15.19 -12.30 -3.68
C SER A 244 15.32 -12.30 -5.21
N LEU A 245 16.34 -11.67 -5.79
CA LEU A 245 16.50 -11.59 -7.24
C LEU A 245 16.67 -12.98 -7.88
N VAL A 246 17.61 -13.77 -7.37
CA VAL A 246 17.91 -15.10 -7.92
C VAL A 246 16.77 -16.08 -7.59
N ASP A 247 16.14 -15.92 -6.43
CA ASP A 247 14.93 -16.68 -6.07
C ASP A 247 13.81 -16.47 -7.11
N ALA A 248 13.50 -15.22 -7.46
CA ALA A 248 12.50 -14.90 -8.47
C ALA A 248 12.84 -15.47 -9.85
N ILE A 249 14.09 -15.32 -10.32
CA ILE A 249 14.54 -15.88 -11.60
C ILE A 249 14.38 -17.40 -11.61
N LYS A 250 14.75 -18.07 -10.52
CA LYS A 250 14.63 -19.52 -10.39
C LYS A 250 13.17 -19.97 -10.41
N ARG A 251 12.29 -19.36 -9.62
CA ARG A 251 10.85 -19.71 -9.62
C ARG A 251 10.20 -19.50 -11.00
N ALA A 252 10.64 -18.49 -11.74
CA ALA A 252 10.06 -18.16 -13.04
C ALA A 252 10.56 -19.05 -14.18
N THR A 253 11.82 -19.53 -14.12
CA THR A 253 12.49 -20.10 -15.30
C THR A 253 13.26 -21.39 -15.05
N ASP A 254 13.47 -21.78 -13.78
CA ASP A 254 14.34 -22.89 -13.36
C ASP A 254 15.75 -22.84 -13.96
N VAL A 255 16.19 -21.68 -14.47
CA VAL A 255 17.40 -21.58 -15.27
C VAL A 255 18.66 -21.82 -14.41
N MET A 256 19.59 -22.61 -14.94
CA MET A 256 20.93 -22.72 -14.36
C MET A 256 21.67 -21.39 -14.51
N VAL A 257 22.15 -20.83 -13.40
CA VAL A 257 22.84 -19.52 -13.39
C VAL A 257 24.34 -19.68 -13.69
N ALA A 258 24.96 -20.77 -13.22
CA ALA A 258 26.39 -20.98 -13.41
C ALA A 258 26.78 -21.00 -14.90
N GLY A 259 27.84 -20.28 -15.24
CA GLY A 259 28.34 -20.16 -16.61
C GLY A 259 27.61 -19.15 -17.49
N LYS A 260 26.59 -18.43 -16.97
CA LYS A 260 25.99 -17.28 -17.66
C LYS A 260 26.75 -15.98 -17.35
N VAL A 261 26.61 -15.01 -18.25
CA VAL A 261 27.08 -13.64 -18.02
C VAL A 261 26.18 -12.99 -16.97
N ALA A 262 26.81 -12.49 -15.91
CA ALA A 262 26.16 -11.73 -14.84
C ALA A 262 26.16 -10.23 -15.17
#